data_AF-A0A1C5KT26-F1
#
_entry.id   AF-A0A1C5KT26-F1
#
_cell.length_a   1.000
_cell.length_b   1.000
_cell.length_c   1.000
_cell.angle_alpha   90.00
_cell.angle_beta   90.00
_cell.angle_gamma   90.00
#
_symmetry.space_group_name_H-M   'P 1'
#
loop_
_entity.id
_entity.type
_entity.pdbx_description
1 polymer ?
#
loop_
_entity_poly.entity_id
_entity_poly.type
_entity_poly.pdbx_seq_one_letter_code
_entity_poly.pdbx_strand_id
1 'polypeptide(L)'
;MRTVYFDMGELNRFGALGLLSSEAKVLPAGTVIHTEQAKVRKELPQYQEMAKRAGVFFFFEDEDIPNAPFFTVPYMELVARDRDGGWYGRAESIGDGVYCVTPDGAVFLVSEGMERFSGRLLAGEEVRELWEPALELTVYPSKTAAAQVVELVPVEELLPKGWKEREK
;
A
#
# COMPACT_ATOMS: atom_id res chain seq x y z
N MET A 1 -6.79 2.61 25.09
CA MET A 1 -7.82 2.28 24.07
C MET A 1 -7.28 1.14 23.23
N ARG A 2 -8.01 0.02 23.09
CA ARG A 2 -7.54 -1.10 22.25
C ARG A 2 -7.49 -0.69 20.79
N THR A 3 -6.62 -1.31 19.99
CA THR A 3 -6.55 -1.07 18.55
C THR A 3 -6.99 -2.32 17.81
N VAL A 4 -7.96 -2.16 16.93
CA VAL A 4 -8.46 -3.22 16.05
C VAL A 4 -8.14 -2.86 14.61
N TYR A 5 -7.79 -3.87 13.83
CA TYR A 5 -7.44 -3.73 12.43
C TYR A 5 -8.46 -4.42 11.55
N PHE A 6 -8.61 -3.94 10.32
CA PHE A 6 -9.41 -4.59 9.30
C PHE A 6 -8.63 -4.60 7.98
N ASP A 7 -8.87 -5.61 7.16
CA ASP A 7 -8.16 -5.78 5.90
C ASP A 7 -8.79 -4.90 4.81
N MET A 8 -8.04 -3.89 4.35
CA MET A 8 -8.47 -3.00 3.28
C MET A 8 -8.67 -3.72 1.95
N GLY A 9 -7.88 -4.75 1.66
CA GLY A 9 -8.02 -5.54 0.43
C GLY A 9 -9.35 -6.29 0.39
N GLU A 10 -9.78 -6.81 1.53
CA GLU A 10 -11.10 -7.43 1.65
C GLU A 10 -12.23 -6.40 1.63
N LEU A 11 -12.03 -5.25 2.26
CA LEU A 11 -13.03 -4.19 2.36
C LEU A 11 -13.34 -3.57 1.00
N ASN A 12 -12.32 -3.34 0.16
CA ASN A 12 -12.49 -2.74 -1.16
C ASN A 12 -13.47 -3.51 -2.07
N ARG A 13 -13.71 -4.79 -1.80
CA ARG A 13 -14.72 -5.62 -2.51
C ARG A 13 -16.16 -5.18 -2.25
N PHE A 14 -16.40 -4.44 -1.17
CA PHE A 14 -17.72 -3.96 -0.76
C PHE A 14 -17.93 -2.46 -1.05
N GLY A 15 -16.94 -1.80 -1.68
CA GLY A 15 -16.96 -0.36 -1.93
C GLY A 15 -16.50 0.47 -0.71
N ALA A 16 -16.86 1.75 -0.70
CA ALA A 16 -16.45 2.67 0.35
C ALA A 16 -17.25 2.43 1.65
N LEU A 17 -16.55 2.13 2.75
CA LEU A 17 -17.13 1.96 4.09
C LEU A 17 -16.38 2.83 5.10
N GLY A 18 -17.13 3.63 5.86
CA GLY A 18 -16.59 4.37 7.01
C GLY A 18 -16.77 3.59 8.31
N LEU A 19 -15.70 3.39 9.07
CA LEU A 19 -15.72 2.70 10.37
C LEU A 19 -15.33 3.66 11.49
N LEU A 20 -16.19 3.77 12.50
CA LEU A 20 -16.00 4.65 13.66
C LEU A 20 -16.34 3.88 14.93
N SER A 21 -15.52 4.03 15.98
CA SER A 21 -15.77 3.44 17.29
C SER A 21 -15.40 4.42 18.40
N SER A 22 -16.22 4.47 19.45
CA SER A 22 -15.92 5.18 20.69
C SER A 22 -15.11 4.34 21.69
N GLU A 23 -14.97 3.03 21.44
CA GLU A 23 -14.37 2.07 22.38
C GLU A 23 -13.00 1.55 21.93
N ALA A 24 -12.70 1.64 20.64
CA ALA A 24 -11.47 1.14 20.04
C ALA A 24 -10.94 2.10 18.97
N LYS A 25 -9.62 2.12 18.80
CA LYS A 25 -8.99 2.70 17.61
C LYS A 25 -9.16 1.71 16.47
N VAL A 26 -9.86 2.09 15.42
CA VAL A 26 -10.05 1.24 14.23
C VAL A 26 -9.06 1.72 13.17
N LEU A 27 -8.14 0.86 12.75
CA LEU A 27 -7.13 1.20 11.76
C LEU A 27 -7.17 0.25 10.56
N PRO A 28 -7.03 0.76 9.33
CA PRO A 28 -6.86 -0.10 8.18
C PRO A 28 -5.51 -0.85 8.26
N ALA A 29 -5.51 -2.09 7.81
CA ALA A 29 -4.33 -2.92 7.62
C ALA A 29 -4.38 -3.62 6.26
N GLY A 30 -3.28 -4.27 5.92
CA GLY A 30 -3.11 -5.00 4.68
C GLY A 30 -2.48 -4.17 3.58
N THR A 31 -2.36 -4.80 2.43
CA THR A 31 -1.59 -4.27 1.32
C THR A 31 -2.43 -4.37 0.07
N VAL A 32 -2.67 -3.23 -0.58
CA VAL A 32 -3.48 -3.14 -1.80
C VAL A 32 -2.64 -2.48 -2.88
N ILE A 33 -2.79 -2.94 -4.11
CA ILE A 33 -2.13 -2.32 -5.26
C ILE A 33 -3.07 -1.28 -5.86
N HIS A 34 -2.55 -0.06 -5.95
CA HIS A 34 -3.14 1.02 -6.71
C HIS A 34 -2.61 1.00 -8.13
N THR A 35 -3.51 1.18 -9.08
CA THR A 35 -3.23 1.10 -10.50
C THR A 35 -3.60 2.41 -11.17
N GLU A 36 -2.69 2.92 -11.96
CA GLU A 36 -2.98 4.03 -12.85
C GLU A 36 -3.76 3.56 -14.09
N GLN A 37 -4.56 4.45 -14.67
CA GLN A 37 -5.33 4.12 -15.87
C GLN A 37 -4.39 3.84 -17.06
N ALA A 38 -4.71 2.84 -17.87
CA ALA A 38 -3.92 2.45 -19.05
C ALA A 38 -3.62 3.62 -20.02
N LYS A 39 -4.54 4.57 -20.14
CA LYS A 39 -4.35 5.77 -21.00
C LYS A 39 -3.26 6.70 -20.47
N VAL A 40 -3.12 6.81 -19.14
CA VAL A 40 -2.13 7.67 -18.48
C VAL A 40 -0.72 7.25 -18.87
N ARG A 41 -0.48 5.94 -18.98
CA ARG A 41 0.80 5.38 -19.44
C ARG A 41 1.22 5.86 -20.83
N LYS A 42 0.24 6.05 -21.73
CA LYS A 42 0.47 6.49 -23.12
C LYS A 42 0.61 8.01 -23.20
N GLU A 43 -0.12 8.73 -22.36
CA GLU A 43 -0.18 10.19 -22.35
C GLU A 43 1.00 10.83 -21.60
N LEU A 44 1.59 10.14 -20.62
CA LEU A 44 2.65 10.67 -19.78
C LEU A 44 3.97 9.89 -19.94
N PRO A 45 4.91 10.40 -20.79
CA PRO A 45 6.22 9.77 -21.02
C PRO A 45 7.07 9.61 -19.74
N GLN A 46 6.78 10.41 -18.71
CA GLN A 46 7.50 10.40 -17.44
C GLN A 46 7.54 9.01 -16.78
N TYR A 47 6.48 8.21 -16.89
CA TYR A 47 6.47 6.85 -16.33
C TYR A 47 7.48 5.93 -17.01
N GLN A 48 7.63 6.03 -18.33
CA GLN A 48 8.63 5.28 -19.08
C GLN A 48 10.04 5.77 -18.77
N GLU A 49 10.22 7.08 -18.58
CA GLU A 49 11.53 7.64 -18.26
C GLU A 49 11.97 7.28 -16.83
N MET A 50 11.06 7.29 -15.85
CA MET A 50 11.33 6.82 -14.48
C MET A 50 11.74 5.33 -14.48
N ALA A 51 11.03 4.49 -15.24
CA ALA A 51 11.40 3.08 -15.41
C ALA A 51 12.80 2.92 -16.04
N LYS A 52 13.12 3.71 -17.06
CA LYS A 52 14.41 3.65 -17.73
C LYS A 52 15.56 4.14 -16.85
N ARG A 53 15.38 5.27 -16.16
CA ARG A 53 16.43 5.93 -15.35
C ARG A 53 16.63 5.27 -14.01
N ALA A 54 15.55 5.07 -13.27
CA ALA A 54 15.59 4.58 -11.89
C ALA A 54 15.21 3.10 -11.78
N GLY A 55 14.67 2.47 -12.83
CA GLY A 55 14.23 1.07 -12.73
C GLY A 55 13.00 0.87 -11.88
N VAL A 56 12.19 1.91 -11.68
CA VAL A 56 10.94 1.86 -10.92
C VAL A 56 9.76 1.85 -11.88
N PHE A 57 8.90 0.84 -11.73
CA PHE A 57 7.77 0.55 -12.61
C PHE A 57 6.47 0.73 -11.83
N PHE A 58 5.68 1.73 -12.20
CA PHE A 58 4.34 1.96 -11.65
C PHE A 58 3.34 0.96 -12.22
N PHE A 59 2.32 0.60 -11.43
CA PHE A 59 1.29 -0.34 -11.84
C PHE A 59 0.21 0.33 -12.70
N PHE A 60 -0.20 -0.34 -13.78
CA PHE A 60 -1.28 0.12 -14.65
C PHE A 60 -2.36 -0.95 -14.82
N GLU A 61 -3.61 -0.51 -14.98
CA GLU A 61 -4.80 -1.38 -15.13
C GLU A 61 -4.72 -2.39 -16.30
N ASP A 62 -3.93 -2.09 -17.34
CA ASP A 62 -3.75 -2.94 -18.52
C ASP A 62 -2.60 -3.95 -18.40
N GLU A 63 -1.97 -4.05 -17.24
CA GLU A 63 -0.87 -4.99 -16.98
C GLU A 63 -1.32 -6.20 -16.14
N ASP A 64 -0.53 -7.27 -16.21
CA ASP A 64 -0.66 -8.40 -15.29
C ASP A 64 -0.06 -8.00 -13.94
N ILE A 65 -0.94 -7.70 -12.98
CA ILE A 65 -0.55 -7.12 -11.70
C ILE A 65 -0.24 -8.24 -10.70
N PRO A 66 1.00 -8.30 -10.18
CA PRO A 66 1.36 -9.31 -9.20
C PRO A 66 0.61 -9.10 -7.90
N ASN A 67 0.27 -10.16 -7.17
CA ASN A 67 -0.16 -10.01 -5.78
C ASN A 67 1.02 -9.57 -4.91
N ALA A 68 0.77 -8.67 -3.96
CA ALA A 68 1.77 -8.34 -2.95
C ALA A 68 2.10 -9.60 -2.11
N PRO A 69 3.38 -9.97 -1.92
CA PRO A 69 3.76 -11.20 -1.22
C PRO A 69 3.76 -11.04 0.31
N PHE A 70 3.19 -9.97 0.85
CA PHE A 70 3.21 -9.62 2.26
C PHE A 70 1.94 -8.87 2.68
N PHE A 71 1.81 -8.67 3.98
CA PHE A 71 0.72 -7.92 4.62
C PHE A 71 1.32 -6.85 5.54
N THR A 72 0.83 -5.61 5.46
CA THR A 72 1.36 -4.51 6.28
C THR A 72 0.42 -4.10 7.40
N VAL A 73 1.00 -3.66 8.51
CA VAL A 73 0.29 -2.95 9.58
C VAL A 73 1.08 -1.68 9.91
N PRO A 74 0.52 -0.48 9.73
CA PRO A 74 -0.83 -0.21 9.20
C PRO A 74 -0.92 -0.45 7.67
N TYR A 75 -2.09 -0.16 7.10
CA TYR A 75 -2.37 -0.30 5.67
C TYR A 75 -1.36 0.44 4.79
N MET A 76 -0.95 -0.24 3.71
CA MET A 76 -0.09 0.32 2.68
C MET A 76 -0.72 0.14 1.29
N GLU A 77 -0.81 1.24 0.55
CA GLU A 77 -1.21 1.25 -0.85
C GLU A 77 0.03 1.25 -1.73
N LEU A 78 0.28 0.15 -2.44
CA LEU A 78 1.43 -0.03 -3.33
C LEU A 78 1.15 0.59 -4.70
N VAL A 79 2.12 1.34 -5.22
CA VAL A 79 1.99 2.08 -6.48
C VAL A 79 3.03 1.67 -7.53
N ALA A 80 4.17 1.10 -7.10
CA ALA A 80 5.25 0.72 -7.99
C ALA A 80 6.12 -0.41 -7.41
N ARG A 81 6.95 -1.00 -8.27
CA ARG A 81 8.06 -1.88 -7.87
C ARG A 81 9.35 -1.51 -8.59
N ASP A 82 10.50 -1.78 -8.00
CA ASP A 82 11.78 -1.71 -8.72
C ASP A 82 12.21 -3.05 -9.34
N ARG A 83 13.36 -3.03 -10.02
CA ARG A 83 14.02 -4.20 -10.61
C ARG A 83 14.62 -5.18 -9.59
N ASP A 84 14.88 -4.71 -8.37
CA ASP A 84 15.51 -5.49 -7.29
C ASP A 84 14.47 -6.17 -6.39
N GLY A 85 13.17 -5.91 -6.64
CA GLY A 85 12.05 -6.50 -5.91
C GLY A 85 11.54 -5.63 -4.75
N GLY A 86 11.98 -4.38 -4.65
CA GLY A 86 11.43 -3.38 -3.74
C GLY A 86 10.03 -2.95 -4.15
N TRP A 87 9.13 -2.79 -3.18
CA TRP A 87 7.75 -2.36 -3.39
C TRP A 87 7.54 -0.97 -2.80
N TYR A 88 7.08 -0.03 -3.63
CA TYR A 88 6.86 1.35 -3.24
C TYR A 88 5.39 1.61 -3.01
N GLY A 89 5.07 2.36 -1.96
CA GLY A 89 3.69 2.66 -1.62
C GLY A 89 3.56 3.77 -0.60
N ARG A 90 2.31 4.07 -0.26
CA ARG A 90 1.92 5.09 0.71
C ARG A 90 1.23 4.44 1.89
N ALA A 91 1.46 4.99 3.07
CA ALA A 91 0.77 4.59 4.29
C ALA A 91 0.18 5.85 4.95
N GLU A 92 -1.01 6.25 4.49
CA GLU A 92 -1.64 7.53 4.88
C GLU A 92 -1.80 7.69 6.40
N SER A 93 -1.98 6.58 7.12
CA SER A 93 -2.10 6.59 8.58
C SER A 93 -0.80 6.94 9.33
N ILE A 94 0.34 6.91 8.63
CA ILE A 94 1.67 7.28 9.16
C ILE A 94 2.02 8.71 8.71
N GLY A 95 1.77 9.01 7.43
CA GLY A 95 1.98 10.34 6.86
C GLY A 95 1.96 10.33 5.33
N ASP A 96 2.32 11.46 4.72
CA ASP A 96 2.26 11.66 3.26
C ASP A 96 3.44 11.06 2.48
N GLY A 97 4.36 10.40 3.18
CA GLY A 97 5.58 9.83 2.63
C GLY A 97 5.36 8.66 1.66
N VAL A 98 6.40 8.40 0.86
CA VAL A 98 6.54 7.19 0.06
C VAL A 98 7.49 6.24 0.79
N TYR A 99 7.05 5.01 0.98
CA TYR A 99 7.79 3.96 1.65
C TYR A 99 8.20 2.88 0.65
N CYS A 100 9.36 2.27 0.87
CA CYS A 100 9.81 1.08 0.16
C CYS A 100 9.85 -0.11 1.12
N VAL A 101 9.23 -1.22 0.75
CA VAL A 101 9.40 -2.53 1.38
C VAL A 101 10.39 -3.33 0.54
N THR A 102 11.53 -3.69 1.12
CA THR A 102 12.56 -4.48 0.46
C THR A 102 12.18 -5.96 0.41
N PRO A 103 12.83 -6.78 -0.45
CA PRO A 103 12.53 -8.21 -0.55
C PRO A 103 12.67 -9.02 0.76
N ASP A 104 13.52 -8.57 1.68
CA ASP A 104 13.71 -9.16 3.01
C ASP A 104 12.73 -8.60 4.08
N GLY A 105 11.83 -7.69 3.67
CA GLY A 105 10.77 -7.15 4.52
C GLY A 105 11.17 -5.94 5.38
N ALA A 106 12.35 -5.35 5.16
CA ALA A 106 12.69 -4.08 5.77
C ALA A 106 11.90 -2.93 5.11
N VAL A 107 11.61 -1.89 5.89
CA VAL A 107 10.80 -0.76 5.42
C VAL A 107 11.55 0.53 5.61
N PHE A 108 11.51 1.37 4.58
CA PHE A 108 12.16 2.67 4.60
C PHE A 108 11.22 3.76 4.08
N LEU A 109 11.27 4.94 4.70
CA LEU A 109 10.79 6.18 4.11
C LEU A 109 11.80 6.64 3.06
N VAL A 110 11.37 6.75 1.80
CA VAL A 110 12.24 7.08 0.66
C VAL A 110 12.00 8.50 0.12
N SER A 111 10.84 9.09 0.42
CA SER A 111 10.48 10.44 0.03
C SER A 111 9.37 10.98 0.92
N GLU A 112 9.35 12.29 1.12
CA GLU A 112 8.28 13.00 1.87
C GLU A 112 6.94 13.06 1.13
N GLY A 113 6.90 12.64 -0.13
CA GLY A 113 5.67 12.62 -0.93
C GLY A 113 5.88 12.16 -2.37
N MET A 114 4.78 11.90 -3.06
CA MET A 114 4.77 11.31 -4.41
C MET A 114 5.35 12.24 -5.49
N GLU A 115 5.11 13.54 -5.39
CA GLU A 115 5.67 14.53 -6.32
C GLU A 115 7.20 14.54 -6.22
N ARG A 116 7.73 14.68 -5.00
CA ARG A 116 9.18 14.67 -4.74
C ARG A 116 9.81 13.34 -5.11
N PHE A 117 9.11 12.23 -4.87
CA PHE A 117 9.55 10.89 -5.25
C PHE A 117 9.71 10.80 -6.78
N SER A 118 8.66 11.16 -7.52
CA SER A 118 8.67 11.13 -8.99
C SER A 118 9.75 12.04 -9.58
N GLY A 119 9.93 13.24 -9.01
CA GLY A 119 10.99 14.17 -9.40
C GLY A 119 12.40 13.57 -9.24
N ARG A 120 12.66 12.90 -8.11
CA ARG A 120 13.94 12.19 -7.87
C ARG A 120 14.15 11.04 -8.86
N LEU A 121 13.11 10.24 -9.13
CA LEU A 121 13.21 9.15 -10.11
C LEU A 121 13.53 9.67 -11.52
N LEU A 122 12.93 10.79 -11.93
CA LEU A 122 13.22 11.45 -13.20
C LEU A 122 14.64 12.06 -13.24
N ALA A 123 15.14 12.53 -12.11
CA ALA A 123 16.52 12.99 -11.98
C ALA A 123 17.54 11.83 -11.94
N GLY A 124 17.09 10.58 -11.73
CA GLY A 124 17.97 9.43 -11.50
C GLY A 124 18.60 9.42 -10.10
N GLU A 125 17.99 10.14 -9.16
CA GLU A 125 18.45 10.32 -7.78
C GLU A 125 17.80 9.30 -6.82
N GLU A 126 17.88 8.01 -7.14
CA GLU A 126 17.49 6.95 -6.20
C GLU A 126 18.66 6.67 -5.25
N VAL A 127 18.82 7.53 -4.24
CA VAL A 127 19.95 7.45 -3.29
C VAL A 127 19.50 6.67 -2.05
N ARG A 128 19.73 5.36 -2.05
CA ARG A 128 19.35 4.46 -0.94
C ARG A 128 20.00 4.82 0.39
N GLU A 129 21.13 5.53 0.36
CA GLU A 129 21.82 6.01 1.55
C GLU A 129 21.05 7.10 2.31
N LEU A 130 20.06 7.73 1.67
CA LEU A 130 19.19 8.75 2.29
C LEU A 130 17.88 8.17 2.81
N TRP A 131 17.70 6.85 2.72
CA TRP A 131 16.48 6.18 3.17
C TRP A 131 16.48 6.07 4.68
N GLU A 132 15.37 6.47 5.29
CA GLU A 132 15.19 6.42 6.73
C GLU A 132 14.40 5.17 7.11
N PRO A 133 14.85 4.34 8.07
CA PRO A 133 14.07 3.20 8.54
C PRO A 133 12.69 3.64 9.05
N ALA A 134 11.63 3.01 8.55
CA ALA A 134 10.24 3.30 8.95
C ALA A 134 9.75 2.22 9.92
N LEU A 135 9.94 2.46 11.22
CA LEU A 135 9.61 1.48 12.27
C LEU A 135 8.11 1.44 12.60
N GLU A 136 7.35 2.43 12.13
CA GLU A 136 5.92 2.57 12.28
C GLU A 136 5.14 1.63 11.36
N LEU A 137 5.79 1.04 10.36
CA LEU A 137 5.20 0.10 9.41
C LEU A 137 5.81 -1.29 9.60
N THR A 138 4.98 -2.24 10.02
CA THR A 138 5.39 -3.64 10.19
C THR A 138 4.95 -4.47 8.99
N VAL A 139 5.86 -5.28 8.47
CA VAL A 139 5.61 -6.22 7.37
C VAL A 139 5.49 -7.62 7.93
N TYR A 140 4.43 -8.32 7.53
CA TYR A 140 4.17 -9.72 7.84
C TYR A 140 4.20 -10.54 6.55
N PRO A 141 4.66 -11.80 6.58
CA PRO A 141 4.68 -12.65 5.39
C PRO A 141 3.28 -13.04 4.90
N SER A 142 2.24 -12.87 5.73
CA SER A 142 0.85 -13.09 5.36
C SER A 142 -0.10 -12.43 6.34
N LYS A 143 -1.37 -12.28 5.93
CA LYS A 143 -2.48 -11.90 6.83
C LYS A 143 -2.58 -12.81 8.06
N THR A 144 -2.43 -14.12 7.86
CA THR A 144 -2.50 -15.10 8.95
C THR A 144 -1.39 -14.86 9.98
N ALA A 145 -0.18 -14.52 9.53
CA ALA A 145 0.92 -14.16 10.43
C ALA A 145 0.63 -12.86 11.19
N ALA A 146 0.08 -11.84 10.52
CA ALA A 146 -0.34 -10.60 11.17
C ALA A 146 -1.43 -10.87 12.24
N ALA A 147 -2.42 -11.72 11.94
CA ALA A 147 -3.52 -12.04 12.84
C ALA A 147 -3.08 -12.78 14.12
N GLN A 148 -1.86 -13.32 14.18
CA GLN A 148 -1.29 -13.89 15.41
C GLN A 148 -0.77 -12.82 16.36
N VAL A 149 -0.50 -11.61 15.85
CA VAL A 149 0.14 -10.51 16.60
C VAL A 149 -0.84 -9.35 16.83
N VAL A 150 -1.75 -9.10 15.90
CA VAL A 150 -2.72 -7.99 15.96
C VAL A 150 -4.17 -8.48 15.88
N GLU A 151 -5.08 -7.73 16.51
CA GLU A 151 -6.53 -8.01 16.47
C GLU A 151 -7.10 -7.61 15.09
N LEU A 152 -7.07 -8.54 14.13
CA LEU A 152 -7.70 -8.40 12.82
C LEU A 152 -9.16 -8.85 12.88
N VAL A 153 -10.08 -7.91 12.67
CA VAL A 153 -11.53 -8.16 12.63
C VAL A 153 -11.93 -8.51 11.19
N PRO A 154 -12.66 -9.61 10.97
CA PRO A 154 -13.20 -9.95 9.65
C PRO A 154 -14.11 -8.84 9.12
N VAL A 155 -13.97 -8.49 7.85
CA VAL A 155 -14.78 -7.40 7.24
C VAL A 155 -16.27 -7.72 7.31
N GLU A 156 -16.67 -8.98 7.19
CA GLU A 156 -18.06 -9.40 7.24
C GLU A 156 -18.74 -9.09 8.60
N GLU A 157 -17.96 -9.04 9.69
CA GLU A 157 -18.46 -8.67 11.02
C GLU A 157 -18.67 -7.15 11.15
N LEU A 158 -18.05 -6.36 10.27
CA LEU A 158 -18.14 -4.91 10.23
C LEU A 158 -19.27 -4.42 9.32
N LEU A 159 -19.78 -5.28 8.43
CA LEU A 159 -20.85 -4.92 7.50
C LEU A 159 -22.21 -4.83 8.22
N PRO A 160 -23.10 -3.93 7.78
CA PRO A 160 -24.46 -3.87 8.29
C PRO A 160 -25.19 -5.22 8.12
N LYS A 161 -25.99 -5.62 9.11
CA LYS A 161 -26.85 -6.81 9.00
C LYS A 161 -27.72 -6.74 7.73
N GLY A 162 -27.81 -7.86 7.02
CA GLY A 162 -28.56 -7.97 5.76
C GLY A 162 -27.91 -7.30 4.54
N TRP A 163 -26.64 -6.88 4.61
CA TRP A 163 -25.95 -6.24 3.47
C TRP A 163 -26.03 -7.07 2.18
N LYS A 164 -25.78 -8.39 2.27
CA LYS A 164 -25.82 -9.32 1.12
C LYS A 164 -27.23 -9.57 0.56
N GLU A 165 -28.29 -9.23 1.30
CA GLU A 165 -29.68 -9.45 0.87
C GLU A 165 -30.23 -8.29 0.04
N ARG A 166 -29.57 -7.11 0.11
CA ARG A 166 -29.97 -5.90 -0.64
C ARG A 166 -29.49 -5.87 -2.10
N GLU A 167 -28.67 -6.84 -2.51
CA GLU A 167 -28.16 -6.98 -3.89
C GLU A 167 -28.99 -7.96 -4.75
N LYS A 168 -30.12 -8.47 -4.23
CA LYS A 168 -31.10 -9.28 -4.98
C LYS A 168 -32.35 -8.48 -5.34
#